data_AF-A0A936N5I5-F1
#
_entry.id   AF-A0A936N5I5-F1
#
_cell.length_a   1.000
_cell.length_b   1.000
_cell.length_c   1.000
_cell.angle_alpha   90.00
_cell.angle_beta   90.00
_cell.angle_gamma   90.00
#
_symmetry.space_group_name_H-M   'P 1'
#
loop_
_entity.id
_entity.type
_entity.pdbx_description
1 polymer ?
#
loop_
_entity_poly.entity_id
_entity_poly.type
_entity_poly.pdbx_seq_one_letter_code
_entity_poly.pdbx_strand_id
1 'polypeptide(L)'
;MAIGTFNPYPLIGNQLVAGMDAVSAAVTPTSSVDEFVNAIYNYIQPIFYPSTAGTAIPSQLEIEIKSVIYNVINAYSSKVINKLPWTAQQMNFISMMLGLTTTNNVPINAIDTWFNDIQNNISDANQSIDDQTPLLLGIRCGTSIYAYWNRKVATPGSWSAFFQTPAPLNYANIPLWSTACIEGALIGANASEKGLIAPTTDITSVNIISALIGAIAIGAGKVIFRWVPEILPLELVEETFIGGFSPAFGSGLQAFGIGKNEKDCKENTKCVNKGDCSNNGCTNWQCTVK
;
A
#
# COMPACT_ATOMS: atom_id res chain seq x y z
N MET A 1 -6.61 8.23 -30.14
CA MET A 1 -5.76 8.49 -28.96
C MET A 1 -6.64 8.16 -27.77
N ALA A 2 -6.41 7.03 -27.10
CA ALA A 2 -7.19 6.69 -25.91
C ALA A 2 -6.92 7.79 -24.87
N ILE A 3 -7.98 8.41 -24.36
CA ILE A 3 -7.86 9.38 -23.27
C ILE A 3 -7.48 8.53 -22.06
N GLY A 4 -6.19 8.54 -21.68
CA GLY A 4 -5.74 7.81 -20.50
C GLY A 4 -6.48 8.32 -19.27
N THR A 5 -6.90 7.41 -18.39
CA THR A 5 -7.67 7.81 -17.22
C THR A 5 -6.82 8.63 -16.27
N PHE A 6 -7.28 9.84 -15.96
CA PHE A 6 -6.55 10.77 -15.11
C PHE A 6 -6.82 10.46 -13.64
N ASN A 7 -5.79 10.07 -12.90
CA ASN A 7 -5.88 9.95 -11.45
C ASN A 7 -6.00 11.35 -10.82
N PRO A 8 -7.09 11.65 -10.09
CA PRO A 8 -7.35 13.00 -9.59
C PRO A 8 -6.44 13.40 -8.41
N TYR A 9 -5.55 12.53 -7.95
CA TYR A 9 -4.66 12.79 -6.82
C TYR A 9 -3.18 12.92 -7.22
N PRO A 10 -2.80 13.71 -8.25
CA PRO A 10 -1.42 13.72 -8.73
C PRO A 10 -0.41 14.22 -7.68
N LEU A 11 -0.88 15.07 -6.75
CA LEU A 11 -0.07 15.73 -5.71
C LEU A 11 0.47 14.77 -4.65
N ILE A 12 -0.29 13.73 -4.26
CA ILE A 12 0.14 12.78 -3.22
C ILE A 12 1.43 12.08 -3.63
N GLY A 13 1.62 11.82 -4.93
CA GLY A 13 2.83 11.18 -5.46
C GLY A 13 4.09 12.04 -5.28
N ASN A 14 3.98 13.34 -5.55
CA ASN A 14 5.10 14.28 -5.36
C ASN A 14 5.43 14.47 -3.88
N GLN A 15 4.39 14.56 -3.04
CA GLN A 15 4.54 14.66 -1.59
C GLN A 15 5.14 13.37 -1.01
N LEU A 16 4.76 12.20 -1.50
CA LEU A 16 5.36 10.94 -1.07
C LEU A 16 6.87 10.93 -1.33
N VAL A 17 7.30 11.25 -2.55
CA VAL A 17 8.72 11.27 -2.91
C VAL A 17 9.52 12.25 -2.04
N ALA A 18 9.00 13.46 -1.84
CA ALA A 18 9.63 14.46 -0.98
C ALA A 18 9.66 14.02 0.49
N GLY A 19 8.61 13.35 0.98
CA GLY A 19 8.53 12.79 2.33
C GLY A 19 9.53 11.67 2.56
N MET A 20 9.71 10.78 1.58
CA MET A 20 10.73 9.72 1.64
C MET A 20 12.13 10.31 1.73
N ASP A 21 12.43 11.36 0.95
CA ASP A 21 13.71 12.07 1.03
C ASP A 21 13.90 12.75 2.40
N ALA A 22 12.88 13.46 2.90
CA ALA A 22 12.93 14.12 4.20
C ALA A 22 13.17 13.13 5.35
N VAL A 23 12.45 12.01 5.36
CA VAL A 23 12.60 10.97 6.39
C VAL A 23 13.99 10.33 6.32
N SER A 24 14.44 9.95 5.12
CA SER A 24 15.77 9.33 4.95
C SER A 24 16.93 10.23 5.37
N ALA A 25 16.76 11.55 5.29
CA ALA A 25 17.74 12.53 5.73
C ALA A 25 17.71 12.79 7.25
N ALA A 26 16.57 12.54 7.90
CA ALA A 26 16.36 12.82 9.31
C ALA A 26 16.68 11.64 10.24
N VAL A 27 16.71 10.41 9.72
CA VAL A 27 16.91 9.18 10.49
C VAL A 27 18.22 8.48 10.15
N THR A 28 18.67 7.62 11.04
CA THR A 28 19.87 6.78 10.87
C THR A 28 19.51 5.29 10.99
N PRO A 29 20.38 4.35 10.60
CA PRO A 29 20.12 2.91 10.75
C PRO A 29 19.89 2.46 12.20
N THR A 30 20.31 3.25 13.19
CA THR A 30 20.11 2.98 14.62
C THR A 30 18.95 3.78 15.22
N SER A 31 18.23 4.55 14.41
CA SER A 31 17.15 5.39 14.91
C SER A 31 16.02 4.55 15.51
N SER A 32 15.33 5.12 16.50
CA SER A 32 14.16 4.46 17.09
C SER A 32 12.91 4.66 16.23
N VAL A 33 11.85 3.88 16.51
CA VAL A 33 10.55 4.10 15.87
C VAL A 33 10.00 5.49 16.19
N ASP A 34 10.26 6.03 17.38
CA ASP A 34 9.80 7.37 17.78
C ASP A 34 10.54 8.48 17.01
N GLU A 35 11.84 8.33 16.77
CA GLU A 35 12.61 9.24 15.92
C GLU A 35 12.09 9.22 14.47
N PHE A 36 11.76 8.03 13.97
CA PHE A 36 11.14 7.87 12.66
C PHE A 36 9.75 8.51 12.58
N VAL A 37 8.90 8.32 13.60
CA VAL A 37 7.58 8.97 13.70
C VAL A 37 7.72 10.49 13.74
N ASN A 38 8.70 11.02 14.49
CA ASN A 38 8.99 12.43 14.53
C ASN A 38 9.44 12.98 13.17
N ALA A 39 10.26 12.24 12.42
CA ALA A 39 10.67 12.63 11.08
C ALA A 39 9.48 12.76 10.11
N ILE A 40 8.53 11.82 10.16
CA ILE A 40 7.30 11.89 9.35
C ILE A 40 6.43 13.07 9.78
N TYR A 41 6.21 13.24 11.08
CA TYR A 41 5.43 14.37 11.62
C TYR A 41 5.99 15.72 11.16
N ASN A 42 7.31 15.91 11.28
CA ASN A 42 8.00 17.14 10.88
C ASN A 42 7.89 17.43 9.38
N TYR A 43 7.73 16.40 8.54
CA TYR A 43 7.46 16.55 7.12
C TYR A 43 5.99 16.93 6.85
N ILE A 44 5.04 16.24 7.48
CA ILE A 44 3.60 16.37 7.20
C ILE A 44 3.01 17.67 7.76
N GLN A 45 3.33 18.01 9.01
CA GLN A 45 2.73 19.13 9.72
C GLN A 45 2.80 20.46 8.96
N PRO A 46 3.96 20.93 8.46
CA PRO A 46 4.03 22.23 7.80
C PRO A 46 3.30 22.29 6.44
N ILE A 47 3.05 21.14 5.81
CA ILE A 47 2.37 21.07 4.49
C ILE A 47 0.86 21.27 4.64
N PHE A 48 0.26 20.58 5.62
CA PHE A 48 -1.20 20.51 5.76
C PHE A 48 -1.73 21.39 6.90
N TYR A 49 -0.88 21.76 7.84
CA TYR A 49 -1.24 22.54 9.01
C TYR A 49 -0.20 23.63 9.31
N PRO A 50 0.12 24.51 8.35
CA PRO A 50 1.15 25.52 8.51
C PRO A 50 0.86 26.42 9.71
N SER A 51 1.87 26.69 10.55
CA SER A 51 1.72 27.66 11.62
C SER A 51 1.59 29.06 11.01
N THR A 52 0.46 29.74 11.21
CA THR A 52 0.39 31.18 10.95
C THR A 52 1.36 31.88 11.92
N ALA A 53 2.11 32.87 11.43
CA ALA A 53 3.11 33.58 12.22
C ALA A 53 2.54 34.03 13.58
N GLY A 54 3.08 33.48 14.67
CA GLY A 54 2.69 33.81 16.04
C GLY A 54 1.69 32.87 16.72
N THR A 55 1.09 31.91 16.02
CA THR A 55 0.27 30.86 16.64
C THR A 55 1.04 29.56 16.78
N ALA A 56 1.19 29.10 18.03
CA ALA A 56 1.69 27.76 18.31
C ALA A 56 0.77 26.71 17.68
N ILE A 57 1.37 25.68 17.08
CA ILE A 57 0.62 24.53 16.57
C ILE A 57 -0.01 23.84 17.79
N PRO A 58 -1.32 23.55 17.79
CA PRO A 58 -1.95 22.85 18.91
C PRO A 58 -1.28 21.50 19.15
N SER A 59 -0.92 21.19 20.40
CA SER A 59 -0.38 19.87 20.79
C SER A 59 -1.32 18.71 20.42
N GLN A 60 -2.63 18.98 20.37
CA GLN A 60 -3.62 18.04 19.88
C GLN A 60 -3.32 17.56 18.45
N LEU A 61 -2.92 18.45 17.55
CA LEU A 61 -2.65 18.07 16.16
C LEU A 61 -1.41 17.17 16.06
N GLU A 62 -0.40 17.43 16.89
CA GLU A 62 0.76 16.53 16.99
C GLU A 62 0.34 15.13 17.41
N ILE A 63 -0.55 15.02 18.40
CA ILE A 63 -1.11 13.74 18.85
C ILE A 63 -1.89 13.07 17.72
N GLU A 64 -2.72 13.80 16.97
CA GLU A 64 -3.52 13.26 15.86
C GLU A 64 -2.63 12.66 14.76
N ILE A 65 -1.67 13.44 14.23
CA ILE A 65 -0.78 12.99 13.16
C ILE A 65 0.06 11.79 13.61
N LYS A 66 0.66 11.86 14.81
CA LYS A 66 1.47 10.76 15.35
C LYS A 66 0.62 9.51 15.60
N SER A 67 -0.62 9.67 16.07
CA SER A 67 -1.54 8.55 16.27
C SER A 67 -1.85 7.83 14.97
N VAL A 68 -2.00 8.55 13.84
CA VAL A 68 -2.14 7.91 12.52
C VAL A 68 -0.89 7.12 12.16
N ILE A 69 0.31 7.69 12.36
CA ILE A 69 1.58 6.99 12.07
C ILE A 69 1.66 5.69 12.88
N TYR A 70 1.50 5.75 14.20
CA TYR A 70 1.55 4.56 15.06
C TYR A 70 0.44 3.57 14.72
N ASN A 71 -0.77 4.03 14.37
CA ASN A 71 -1.87 3.15 13.99
C ASN A 71 -1.53 2.37 12.71
N VAL A 72 -0.97 3.04 11.70
CA VAL A 72 -0.55 2.38 10.46
C VAL A 72 0.58 1.38 10.71
N ILE A 73 1.59 1.74 11.51
CA ILE A 73 2.68 0.82 11.86
C ILE A 73 2.13 -0.40 12.60
N ASN A 74 1.24 -0.20 13.56
CA ASN A 74 0.59 -1.29 14.30
C ASN A 74 -0.32 -2.12 13.40
N ALA A 75 -1.03 -1.52 12.45
CA ALA A 75 -1.84 -2.25 11.48
C ALA A 75 -0.99 -3.14 10.57
N TYR A 76 0.18 -2.64 10.20
CA TYR A 76 1.13 -3.40 9.39
C TYR A 76 1.77 -4.56 10.16
N SER A 77 2.09 -4.34 11.45
CA SER A 77 2.84 -5.30 12.26
C SER A 77 1.97 -6.26 13.08
N SER A 78 0.76 -5.87 13.49
CA SER A 78 -0.07 -6.62 14.44
C SER A 78 -1.03 -7.60 13.77
N LYS A 79 -1.25 -8.73 14.47
CA LYS A 79 -2.22 -9.79 14.14
C LYS A 79 -3.69 -9.41 14.37
N VAL A 80 -3.96 -8.31 15.08
CA VAL A 80 -5.26 -8.02 15.69
C VAL A 80 -5.78 -6.65 15.30
N ILE A 81 -5.92 -6.40 14.00
CA ILE A 81 -6.73 -5.29 13.55
C ILE A 81 -7.97 -5.88 12.88
N ASN A 82 -9.14 -5.40 13.31
CA ASN A 82 -10.40 -5.60 12.61
C ASN A 82 -10.14 -5.46 11.11
N LYS A 83 -10.35 -6.55 10.36
CA LYS A 83 -10.13 -6.61 8.93
C LYS A 83 -10.66 -5.32 8.30
N LEU A 84 -9.81 -4.64 7.53
CA LEU A 84 -10.23 -3.41 6.86
C LEU A 84 -11.50 -3.70 6.03
N PRO A 85 -12.49 -2.79 6.01
CA PRO A 85 -13.83 -3.04 5.50
C PRO A 85 -13.90 -3.05 3.95
N TRP A 86 -12.93 -3.67 3.29
CA TRP A 86 -12.86 -3.75 1.84
C TRP A 86 -13.95 -4.66 1.27
N THR A 87 -14.61 -4.19 0.23
CA THR A 87 -15.48 -5.01 -0.61
C THR A 87 -14.67 -6.07 -1.35
N ALA A 88 -15.34 -7.14 -1.82
CA ALA A 88 -14.69 -8.17 -2.62
C ALA A 88 -14.05 -7.60 -3.91
N GLN A 89 -14.67 -6.59 -4.52
CA GLN A 89 -14.16 -5.97 -5.73
C GLN A 89 -12.92 -5.11 -5.45
N GLN A 90 -12.89 -4.36 -4.34
CA GLN A 90 -11.68 -3.65 -3.90
C GLN A 90 -10.56 -4.63 -3.57
N MET A 91 -10.87 -5.76 -2.92
CA MET A 91 -9.88 -6.78 -2.62
C MET A 91 -9.24 -7.40 -3.87
N ASN A 92 -9.95 -7.50 -5.00
CA ASN A 92 -9.36 -7.92 -6.27
C ASN A 92 -8.31 -6.93 -6.78
N PHE A 93 -8.58 -5.62 -6.70
CA PHE A 93 -7.59 -4.63 -7.07
C PHE A 93 -6.41 -4.60 -6.10
N ILE A 94 -6.68 -4.75 -4.80
CA ILE A 94 -5.63 -4.82 -3.77
C ILE A 94 -4.76 -6.07 -3.99
N SER A 95 -5.33 -7.23 -4.36
CA SER A 95 -4.56 -8.42 -4.69
C SER A 95 -3.74 -8.25 -5.97
N MET A 96 -4.25 -7.54 -6.97
CA MET A 96 -3.46 -7.18 -8.16
C MET A 96 -2.32 -6.22 -7.83
N MET A 97 -2.53 -5.27 -6.91
CA MET A 97 -1.51 -4.29 -6.52
C MET A 97 -0.42 -4.91 -5.64
N LEU A 98 -0.82 -5.68 -4.63
CA LEU A 98 0.09 -6.19 -3.60
C LEU A 98 0.53 -7.64 -3.86
N GLY A 99 -0.24 -8.45 -4.57
CA GLY A 99 0.00 -9.89 -4.65
C GLY A 99 1.26 -10.31 -5.42
N LEU A 100 1.45 -11.63 -5.49
CA LEU A 100 2.57 -12.30 -6.16
C LEU A 100 2.82 -11.82 -7.58
N THR A 101 1.75 -11.49 -8.31
CA THR A 101 1.89 -10.98 -9.67
C THR A 101 2.78 -9.75 -9.69
N THR A 102 2.53 -8.77 -8.83
CA THR A 102 3.38 -7.56 -8.73
C THR A 102 4.76 -7.86 -8.18
N THR A 103 4.88 -8.68 -7.14
CA THR A 103 6.18 -8.84 -6.46
C THR A 103 7.14 -9.80 -7.15
N ASN A 104 6.61 -10.83 -7.83
CA ASN A 104 7.43 -11.95 -8.33
C ASN A 104 7.31 -12.16 -9.84
N ASN A 105 6.16 -11.87 -10.46
CA ASN A 105 5.91 -12.24 -11.86
C ASN A 105 6.10 -11.07 -12.84
N VAL A 106 5.80 -9.84 -12.41
CA VAL A 106 5.99 -8.64 -13.23
C VAL A 106 7.48 -8.28 -13.20
N PRO A 107 8.16 -8.20 -14.37
CA PRO A 107 9.53 -7.71 -14.44
C PRO A 107 9.64 -6.31 -13.83
N ILE A 108 10.71 -6.03 -13.08
CA ILE A 108 10.88 -4.75 -12.36
C ILE A 108 10.69 -3.57 -13.32
N ASN A 109 11.27 -3.64 -14.53
CA ASN A 109 11.16 -2.59 -15.54
C ASN A 109 9.75 -2.39 -16.15
N ALA A 110 8.80 -3.28 -15.88
CA ALA A 110 7.42 -3.25 -16.37
C ALA A 110 6.39 -2.87 -15.28
N ILE A 111 6.83 -2.62 -14.04
CA ILE A 111 5.92 -2.30 -12.91
C ILE A 111 5.11 -1.03 -13.13
N ASP A 112 5.69 0.01 -13.76
CA ASP A 112 4.95 1.23 -14.09
C ASP A 112 3.77 0.94 -15.04
N THR A 113 4.01 0.19 -16.11
CA THR A 113 2.95 -0.25 -17.03
C THR A 113 1.89 -1.07 -16.30
N TRP A 114 2.30 -2.02 -15.45
CA TRP A 114 1.39 -2.82 -14.62
C TRP A 114 0.49 -1.96 -13.72
N PHE A 115 1.06 -0.95 -13.05
CA PHE A 115 0.27 -0.04 -12.20
C PHE A 115 -0.66 0.86 -13.00
N ASN A 116 -0.26 1.31 -14.19
CA ASN A 116 -1.12 2.08 -15.08
C ASN A 116 -2.32 1.24 -15.56
N ASP A 117 -2.10 -0.04 -15.87
CA ASP A 117 -3.19 -0.95 -16.26
C ASP A 117 -4.18 -1.19 -15.11
N ILE A 118 -3.68 -1.38 -13.88
CA ILE A 118 -4.53 -1.49 -12.69
C ILE A 118 -5.32 -0.19 -12.47
N GLN A 119 -4.69 0.97 -12.59
CA GLN A 119 -5.36 2.26 -12.44
C GLN A 119 -6.51 2.42 -13.44
N ASN A 120 -6.28 2.08 -14.72
CA ASN A 120 -7.33 2.12 -15.74
C ASN A 120 -8.48 1.19 -15.36
N ASN A 121 -8.18 -0.04 -14.92
CA ASN A 121 -9.20 -1.00 -14.51
C ASN A 121 -10.00 -0.53 -13.27
N ILE A 122 -9.38 0.18 -12.32
CA ILE A 122 -10.08 0.77 -11.18
C ILE A 122 -11.08 1.82 -11.66
N SER A 123 -10.68 2.67 -12.60
CA SER A 123 -11.55 3.74 -13.09
C SER A 123 -12.64 3.25 -14.03
N ASP A 124 -12.39 2.17 -14.77
CA ASP A 124 -13.38 1.51 -15.61
C ASP A 124 -14.31 0.58 -14.80
N ALA A 125 -13.97 0.31 -13.53
CA ALA A 125 -14.83 -0.41 -12.64
C ALA A 125 -16.05 0.45 -12.28
N ASN A 126 -17.24 -0.13 -12.38
CA ASN A 126 -18.50 0.52 -11.97
C ASN A 126 -18.65 0.57 -10.43
N GLN A 127 -17.64 1.12 -9.75
CA GLN A 127 -17.59 1.35 -8.30
C GLN A 127 -17.91 2.81 -7.98
N SER A 128 -18.35 3.07 -6.74
CA SER A 128 -18.54 4.45 -6.27
C SER A 128 -17.21 5.20 -6.18
N ILE A 129 -17.24 6.53 -6.21
CA ILE A 129 -16.03 7.36 -6.05
C ILE A 129 -15.38 7.09 -4.68
N ASP A 130 -16.19 6.88 -3.64
CA ASP A 130 -15.69 6.59 -2.29
C ASP A 130 -14.95 5.25 -2.25
N ASP A 131 -15.45 4.24 -2.99
CA ASP A 131 -14.79 2.94 -3.09
C ASP A 131 -13.49 2.99 -3.91
N GLN A 132 -13.46 3.81 -4.97
CA GLN A 132 -12.30 3.96 -5.85
C GLN A 132 -11.20 4.83 -5.21
N THR A 133 -11.56 5.85 -4.44
CA THR A 133 -10.65 6.84 -3.86
C THR A 133 -9.44 6.20 -3.17
N PRO A 134 -9.58 5.29 -2.19
CA PRO A 134 -8.43 4.70 -1.52
C PRO A 134 -7.56 3.86 -2.46
N LEU A 135 -8.16 3.18 -3.45
CA LEU A 135 -7.41 2.42 -4.46
C LEU A 135 -6.59 3.35 -5.37
N LEU A 136 -7.19 4.46 -5.81
CA LEU A 136 -6.54 5.46 -6.64
C LEU A 136 -5.42 6.21 -5.90
N LEU A 137 -5.57 6.44 -4.58
CA LEU A 137 -4.50 6.96 -3.73
C LEU A 137 -3.35 5.95 -3.60
N GLY A 138 -3.68 4.69 -3.33
CA GLY A 138 -2.72 3.60 -3.22
C GLY A 138 -1.90 3.42 -4.49
N ILE A 139 -2.56 3.27 -5.65
CA ILE A 139 -1.87 3.08 -6.93
C ILE A 139 -1.01 4.28 -7.29
N ARG A 140 -1.46 5.51 -7.00
CA ARG A 140 -0.67 6.72 -7.26
C ARG A 140 0.61 6.76 -6.43
N CYS A 141 0.55 6.34 -5.17
CA CYS A 141 1.72 6.16 -4.32
C CYS A 141 2.66 5.09 -4.92
N GLY A 142 2.11 3.95 -5.37
CA GLY A 142 2.83 2.87 -6.04
C GLY A 142 3.61 3.32 -7.29
N THR A 143 2.95 3.99 -8.22
CA THR A 143 3.58 4.49 -9.46
C THR A 143 4.70 5.49 -9.15
N SER A 144 4.45 6.40 -8.20
CA SER A 144 5.42 7.45 -7.84
C SER A 144 6.64 6.87 -7.14
N ILE A 145 6.43 5.89 -6.24
CA ILE A 145 7.52 5.30 -5.48
C ILE A 145 8.34 4.32 -6.32
N TYR A 146 7.74 3.61 -7.29
CA TYR A 146 8.49 2.77 -8.21
C TYR A 146 9.54 3.60 -8.98
N ALA A 147 9.11 4.72 -9.57
CA ALA A 147 10.01 5.64 -10.27
C ALA A 147 11.08 6.24 -9.33
N TYR A 148 10.73 6.48 -8.08
CA TYR A 148 11.64 6.93 -7.05
C TYR A 148 12.72 5.89 -6.72
N TRP A 149 12.33 4.65 -6.42
CA TRP A 149 13.27 3.59 -6.04
C TRP A 149 14.19 3.20 -7.17
N ASN A 150 13.70 3.15 -8.41
CA ASN A 150 14.56 2.97 -9.58
C ASN A 150 15.71 3.99 -9.62
N ARG A 151 15.41 5.26 -9.29
CA ARG A 151 16.42 6.31 -9.23
C ARG A 151 17.35 6.16 -8.02
N LYS A 152 16.79 5.86 -6.84
CA LYS A 152 17.58 5.77 -5.60
C LYS A 152 18.51 4.56 -5.61
N VAL A 153 18.12 3.42 -6.17
CA VAL A 153 19.02 2.27 -6.31
C VAL A 153 20.27 2.62 -7.13
N ALA A 154 20.14 3.48 -8.14
CA ALA A 154 21.29 3.97 -8.90
C ALA A 154 22.05 5.11 -8.19
N THR A 155 21.35 5.98 -7.47
CA THR A 155 21.94 7.13 -6.75
C THR A 155 21.30 7.27 -5.36
N PRO A 156 21.81 6.56 -4.35
CA PRO A 156 21.10 6.41 -3.06
C PRO A 156 20.95 7.71 -2.27
N GLY A 157 21.95 8.60 -2.31
CA GLY A 157 21.98 9.78 -1.44
C GLY A 157 21.90 9.36 0.04
N SER A 158 20.98 9.96 0.80
CA SER A 158 20.72 9.60 2.21
C SER A 158 20.32 8.14 2.41
N TRP A 159 19.82 7.45 1.37
CA TRP A 159 19.48 6.03 1.45
C TRP A 159 20.69 5.09 1.52
N SER A 160 21.89 5.59 1.21
CA SER A 160 23.12 4.78 1.16
C SER A 160 23.37 3.98 2.44
N ALA A 161 23.05 4.54 3.61
CA ALA A 161 23.24 3.89 4.89
C ALA A 161 22.29 2.70 5.16
N PHE A 162 21.17 2.62 4.43
CA PHE A 162 20.16 1.58 4.60
C PHE A 162 20.24 0.49 3.53
N PHE A 163 20.90 0.78 2.41
CA PHE A 163 21.00 -0.13 1.26
C PHE A 163 21.97 -1.28 1.51
N GLN A 164 21.62 -2.43 0.95
CA GLN A 164 22.45 -3.63 1.02
C GLN A 164 23.55 -3.61 -0.03
N THR A 165 24.66 -4.27 0.25
CA THR A 165 25.71 -4.55 -0.74
C THR A 165 25.66 -6.04 -1.06
N PRO A 166 25.63 -6.45 -2.35
CA PRO A 166 25.82 -5.64 -3.56
C PRO A 166 24.54 -4.95 -4.08
N ALA A 167 24.71 -3.90 -4.90
CA ALA A 167 23.63 -3.07 -5.44
C ALA A 167 22.46 -3.82 -6.13
N PRO A 168 22.69 -4.94 -6.85
CA PRO A 168 21.59 -5.72 -7.44
C PRO A 168 20.56 -6.25 -6.43
N LEU A 169 20.93 -6.43 -5.15
CA LEU A 169 19.97 -6.81 -4.11
C LEU A 169 18.93 -5.72 -3.86
N ASN A 170 19.34 -4.44 -3.89
CA ASN A 170 18.41 -3.32 -3.74
C ASN A 170 17.47 -3.22 -4.94
N TYR A 171 17.98 -3.45 -6.15
CA TYR A 171 17.17 -3.47 -7.37
C TYR A 171 16.08 -4.56 -7.29
N ALA A 172 16.44 -5.76 -6.84
CA ALA A 172 15.51 -6.87 -6.67
C ALA A 172 14.39 -6.59 -5.66
N ASN A 173 14.60 -5.67 -4.71
CA ASN A 173 13.62 -5.32 -3.67
C ASN A 173 12.65 -4.20 -4.08
N ILE A 174 12.84 -3.54 -5.24
CA ILE A 174 11.96 -2.46 -5.72
C ILE A 174 10.47 -2.84 -5.74
N PRO A 175 10.05 -4.04 -6.21
CA PRO A 175 8.65 -4.43 -6.17
C PRO A 175 8.10 -4.45 -4.75
N LEU A 176 8.83 -5.08 -3.82
CA LEU A 176 8.45 -5.17 -2.40
C LEU A 176 8.37 -3.80 -1.72
N TRP A 177 9.30 -2.89 -2.01
CA TRP A 177 9.26 -1.53 -1.46
C TRP A 177 8.11 -0.72 -2.05
N SER A 178 7.78 -0.95 -3.31
CA SER A 178 6.66 -0.27 -3.97
C SER A 178 5.32 -0.73 -3.43
N THR A 179 5.13 -2.04 -3.28
CA THR A 179 3.92 -2.60 -2.69
C THR A 179 3.76 -2.22 -1.22
N ALA A 180 4.86 -2.12 -0.46
CA ALA A 180 4.84 -1.63 0.92
C ALA A 180 4.27 -0.20 1.04
N CYS A 181 4.60 0.70 0.11
CA CYS A 181 4.00 2.04 0.07
C CYS A 181 2.52 2.01 -0.28
N ILE A 182 2.10 1.18 -1.25
CA ILE A 182 0.69 1.03 -1.62
C ILE A 182 -0.09 0.53 -0.41
N GLU A 183 0.44 -0.48 0.27
CA GLU A 183 -0.16 -1.08 1.45
C GLU A 183 -0.31 -0.06 2.58
N GLY A 184 0.76 0.69 2.88
CA GLY A 184 0.71 1.79 3.84
C GLY A 184 -0.33 2.85 3.47
N ALA A 185 -0.45 3.20 2.18
CA ALA A 185 -1.45 4.15 1.70
C ALA A 185 -2.87 3.65 1.93
N LEU A 186 -3.14 2.38 1.63
CA LEU A 186 -4.45 1.75 1.80
C LEU A 186 -4.84 1.64 3.28
N ILE A 187 -3.91 1.27 4.16
CA ILE A 187 -4.12 1.25 5.61
C ILE A 187 -4.40 2.68 6.10
N GLY A 188 -3.56 3.64 5.70
CA GLY A 188 -3.69 5.04 6.07
C GLY A 188 -5.01 5.65 5.62
N ALA A 189 -5.47 5.36 4.41
CA ALA A 189 -6.75 5.83 3.89
C ALA A 189 -7.96 5.35 4.72
N ASN A 190 -7.82 4.25 5.48
CA ASN A 190 -8.87 3.73 6.38
C ASN A 190 -8.66 4.13 7.85
N ALA A 191 -7.53 4.78 8.18
CA ALA A 191 -7.28 5.28 9.53
C ALA A 191 -8.14 6.53 9.84
N SER A 192 -8.53 7.27 8.80
CA SER A 192 -9.36 8.49 8.87
C SER A 192 -10.80 8.23 9.32
N GLU A 193 -11.42 7.12 8.91
CA GLU A 193 -12.80 6.76 9.30
C GLU A 193 -12.95 6.57 10.82
N LYS A 194 -11.85 6.28 11.53
CA LYS A 194 -11.82 6.14 13.00
C LYS A 194 -11.77 7.48 13.74
N GLY A 195 -11.84 8.62 13.04
CA GLY A 195 -11.80 9.95 13.66
C GLY A 195 -10.43 10.29 14.26
N LEU A 196 -9.34 9.65 13.79
CA LEU A 196 -7.99 9.88 14.30
C LEU A 196 -7.43 11.27 13.95
N ILE A 197 -8.00 11.90 12.94
CA ILE A 197 -7.82 13.31 12.62
C ILE A 197 -9.23 13.91 12.62
N ALA A 198 -9.43 15.01 13.34
CA ALA A 198 -10.73 15.67 13.35
C ALA A 198 -11.10 16.07 11.91
N PRO A 199 -12.28 15.67 11.40
CA PRO A 199 -12.73 16.15 10.10
C PRO A 199 -12.98 17.66 10.23
N THR A 200 -12.05 18.46 9.73
CA THR A 200 -12.39 19.79 9.23
C THR A 200 -13.40 19.60 8.08
N THR A 201 -14.11 20.64 7.66
CA THR A 201 -15.23 20.59 6.70
C THR A 201 -14.96 19.88 5.35
N ASP A 202 -13.74 19.39 5.09
CA ASP A 202 -13.31 18.60 3.94
C ASP A 202 -12.78 17.20 4.35
N ILE A 203 -13.67 16.20 4.35
CA ILE A 203 -13.37 14.79 4.68
C ILE A 203 -12.33 14.18 3.71
N THR A 204 -12.34 14.60 2.44
CA THR A 204 -11.42 14.12 1.40
C THR A 204 -9.95 14.47 1.69
N SER A 205 -9.67 15.61 2.31
CA SER A 205 -8.31 15.98 2.72
C SER A 205 -7.73 15.00 3.74
N VAL A 206 -8.55 14.52 4.68
CA VAL A 206 -8.10 13.64 5.76
C VAL A 206 -7.67 12.27 5.23
N ASN A 207 -8.40 11.72 4.25
CA ASN A 207 -8.03 10.47 3.60
C ASN A 207 -6.70 10.59 2.83
N ILE A 208 -6.50 11.71 2.12
CA ILE A 208 -5.27 11.97 1.37
C ILE A 208 -4.07 12.11 2.31
N ILE A 209 -4.21 12.88 3.40
CA ILE A 209 -3.15 13.07 4.40
C ILE A 209 -2.82 11.74 5.08
N SER A 210 -3.83 10.98 5.51
CA SER A 210 -3.63 9.70 6.20
C SER A 210 -3.02 8.65 5.28
N ALA A 211 -3.44 8.60 4.00
CA ALA A 211 -2.83 7.75 2.98
C ALA A 211 -1.36 8.12 2.73
N LEU A 212 -1.04 9.42 2.64
CA LEU A 212 0.34 9.88 2.50
C LEU A 212 1.20 9.49 3.70
N ILE A 213 0.70 9.73 4.91
CA ILE A 213 1.35 9.32 6.17
C ILE A 213 1.64 7.83 6.13
N GLY A 214 0.63 7.01 5.81
CA GLY A 214 0.79 5.57 5.81
C GLY A 214 1.76 5.07 4.73
N ALA A 215 1.71 5.65 3.54
CA ALA A 215 2.62 5.32 2.44
C ALA A 215 4.09 5.60 2.80
N ILE A 216 4.35 6.74 3.44
CA ILE A 216 5.70 7.09 3.93
C ILE A 216 6.10 6.14 5.06
N ALA A 217 5.22 5.92 6.05
CA ALA A 217 5.52 5.12 7.23
C ALA A 217 5.92 3.69 6.86
N ILE A 218 5.10 2.99 6.08
CA ILE A 218 5.39 1.61 5.70
C ILE A 218 6.47 1.54 4.62
N GLY A 219 6.44 2.45 3.64
CA GLY A 219 7.44 2.54 2.58
C GLY A 219 8.87 2.74 3.09
N ALA A 220 9.08 3.76 3.90
CA ALA A 220 10.38 4.05 4.49
C ALA A 220 10.75 3.03 5.57
N GLY A 221 9.78 2.62 6.40
CA GLY A 221 10.00 1.63 7.45
C GLY A 221 10.44 0.26 6.91
N LYS A 222 9.95 -0.14 5.74
CA LYS A 222 10.39 -1.36 5.03
C LYS A 222 11.87 -1.34 4.71
N VAL A 223 12.45 -0.18 4.40
CA VAL A 223 13.87 -0.03 4.05
C VAL A 223 14.73 0.20 5.28
N ILE A 224 14.30 1.08 6.19
CA ILE A 224 15.06 1.48 7.39
C ILE A 224 15.11 0.33 8.40
N PHE A 225 13.95 -0.20 8.77
CA PHE A 225 13.81 -1.19 9.84
C PHE A 225 13.70 -2.62 9.33
N ARG A 226 13.67 -2.80 8.00
CA ARG A 226 13.44 -4.10 7.35
C ARG A 226 12.16 -4.77 7.86
N TRP A 227 11.11 -3.98 8.09
CA TRP A 227 9.86 -4.50 8.64
C TRP A 227 9.34 -5.66 7.79
N VAL A 228 9.10 -6.78 8.44
CA VAL A 228 8.38 -7.91 7.86
C VAL A 228 7.07 -8.00 8.62
N PRO A 229 5.93 -8.12 7.92
CA PRO A 229 4.67 -8.33 8.61
C PRO A 229 4.72 -9.65 9.39
N GLU A 230 4.10 -9.67 10.57
CA GLU A 230 4.16 -10.83 11.45
C GLU A 230 3.41 -12.02 10.84
N ILE A 231 4.02 -13.21 10.84
CA ILE A 231 3.41 -14.45 10.33
C ILE A 231 2.17 -14.80 11.17
N LEU A 232 1.01 -14.97 10.53
CA LEU A 232 -0.20 -15.40 11.21
C LEU A 232 -0.18 -16.92 11.50
N PRO A 233 -0.75 -17.39 12.62
CA PRO A 233 -0.82 -18.83 12.91
C PRO A 233 -1.52 -19.66 11.83
N LEU A 234 -2.49 -19.08 11.09
CA LEU A 234 -3.17 -19.73 9.96
C LEU A 234 -2.26 -19.89 8.74
N GLU A 235 -1.30 -18.98 8.56
CA GLU A 235 -0.31 -19.01 7.47
C GLU A 235 0.80 -20.05 7.71
N LEU A 236 0.89 -20.62 8.91
CA LEU A 236 1.77 -21.75 9.21
C LEU A 236 1.19 -23.10 8.76
N VAL A 237 -0.08 -23.13 8.31
CA VAL A 237 -0.81 -24.35 7.96
C VAL A 237 -1.04 -24.47 6.45
N GLU A 238 -0.87 -23.38 5.68
CA GLU A 238 -0.96 -23.39 4.21
C GLU A 238 0.45 -23.52 3.59
N GLU A 239 0.67 -24.51 2.72
CA GLU A 239 1.97 -24.87 2.13
C GLU A 239 2.56 -23.80 1.19
N THR A 240 1.84 -22.71 0.93
CA THR A 240 2.28 -21.59 0.08
C THR A 240 2.29 -20.29 0.86
N PHE A 241 3.16 -20.20 1.86
CA PHE A 241 3.46 -18.93 2.52
C PHE A 241 4.18 -17.98 1.54
N ILE A 242 3.46 -16.97 1.06
CA ILE A 242 4.05 -15.83 0.37
C ILE A 242 4.13 -14.71 1.41
N GLY A 243 5.10 -14.80 2.29
CA GLY A 243 5.38 -13.73 3.25
C GLY A 243 5.64 -12.41 2.54
N GLY A 244 5.09 -11.32 3.06
CA GLY A 244 5.37 -9.98 2.51
C GLY A 244 4.36 -8.90 2.86
N PHE A 245 3.10 -9.27 3.15
CA PHE A 245 1.98 -8.34 3.38
C PHE A 245 1.37 -8.50 4.75
N SER A 246 0.82 -7.40 5.27
CA SER A 246 0.30 -7.34 6.62
C SER A 246 -1.02 -8.09 6.81
N PRO A 247 -1.27 -8.55 8.05
CA PRO A 247 -2.57 -9.09 8.45
C PRO A 247 -3.76 -8.15 8.22
N ALA A 248 -3.54 -6.84 8.01
CA ALA A 248 -4.62 -5.85 7.84
C ALA A 248 -5.54 -6.15 6.64
N PHE A 249 -5.02 -6.82 5.61
CA PHE A 249 -5.79 -7.26 4.43
C PHE A 249 -6.28 -8.71 4.53
N GLY A 250 -5.81 -9.45 5.55
CA GLY A 250 -6.13 -10.85 5.87
C GLY A 250 -5.64 -11.85 4.81
N SER A 251 -5.98 -13.13 5.02
CA SER A 251 -5.73 -14.24 4.06
C SER A 251 -6.44 -14.10 2.71
N GLY A 252 -7.26 -13.05 2.53
CA GLY A 252 -7.97 -12.76 1.29
C GLY A 252 -7.04 -12.52 0.09
N LEU A 253 -5.83 -12.00 0.31
CA LEU A 253 -4.84 -11.83 -0.77
C LEU A 253 -4.50 -13.15 -1.46
N GLN A 254 -4.51 -14.28 -0.74
CA GLN A 254 -4.28 -15.61 -1.33
C GLN A 254 -5.53 -16.15 -2.05
N ALA A 255 -6.72 -15.90 -1.51
CA ALA A 255 -7.98 -16.38 -2.09
C ALA A 255 -8.38 -15.67 -3.40
N PHE A 256 -7.95 -14.41 -3.59
CA PHE A 256 -8.29 -13.58 -4.75
C PHE A 256 -7.10 -13.40 -5.72
N GLY A 257 -5.91 -13.90 -5.37
CA GLY A 257 -4.68 -13.73 -6.14
C GLY A 257 -4.39 -14.81 -7.19
N ILE A 258 -5.22 -15.86 -7.25
CA ILE A 258 -5.10 -16.91 -8.26
C ILE A 258 -6.44 -16.97 -8.97
N GLY A 259 -6.47 -16.46 -10.21
CA GLY A 259 -7.34 -17.05 -11.20
C GLY A 259 -7.00 -18.53 -11.23
N LYS A 260 -7.67 -19.37 -10.43
CA LYS A 260 -7.38 -20.80 -10.27
C LYS A 260 -6.99 -21.35 -11.63
N ASN A 261 -5.73 -21.75 -11.75
CA ASN A 261 -5.19 -22.22 -13.02
C ASN A 261 -6.13 -23.34 -13.49
N GLU A 262 -6.30 -23.54 -14.79
CA GLU A 262 -7.19 -24.57 -15.35
C GLU A 262 -7.00 -25.95 -14.69
N LYS A 263 -5.81 -26.19 -14.13
CA LYS A 263 -5.43 -27.34 -13.31
C LYS A 263 -6.21 -27.47 -11.98
N ASP A 264 -6.42 -26.38 -11.24
CA ASP A 264 -7.17 -26.37 -9.97
C ASP A 264 -8.67 -26.59 -10.18
N CYS A 265 -9.20 -26.22 -11.35
CA CYS A 265 -10.56 -26.56 -11.77
C CYS A 265 -10.69 -28.04 -12.15
N LYS A 266 -9.67 -28.62 -12.80
CA LYS A 266 -9.66 -30.02 -13.24
C LYS A 266 -9.53 -31.01 -12.07
N GLU A 267 -8.80 -30.65 -11.01
CA GLU A 267 -8.53 -31.58 -9.91
C GLU A 267 -9.64 -31.62 -8.84
N ASN A 268 -10.44 -30.56 -8.67
CA ASN A 268 -11.43 -30.47 -7.57
C ASN A 268 -12.92 -30.47 -7.98
N THR A 269 -13.25 -30.72 -9.26
CA THR A 269 -14.59 -31.10 -9.81
C THR A 269 -15.88 -30.47 -9.26
N LYS A 270 -15.87 -29.28 -8.61
CA LYS A 270 -17.11 -28.63 -8.19
C LYS A 270 -17.05 -27.10 -8.32
N CYS A 271 -17.55 -26.60 -9.44
CA CYS A 271 -18.09 -25.25 -9.54
C CYS A 271 -19.42 -25.22 -8.74
N VAL A 272 -19.55 -24.31 -7.78
CA VAL A 272 -20.64 -24.34 -6.80
C VAL A 272 -21.95 -23.74 -7.34
N ASN A 273 -21.94 -23.08 -8.51
CA ASN A 273 -23.15 -22.61 -9.16
C ASN A 273 -23.33 -23.25 -10.54
N LYS A 274 -24.51 -23.84 -10.77
CA LYS A 274 -24.95 -24.49 -12.01
C LYS A 274 -24.57 -23.68 -13.25
N GLY A 275 -23.53 -24.13 -13.95
CA GLY A 275 -23.12 -23.66 -15.27
C GLY A 275 -21.95 -24.52 -15.72
N ASP A 276 -22.10 -25.18 -16.86
CA ASP A 276 -21.09 -26.11 -17.39
C ASP A 276 -19.75 -25.39 -17.60
N CYS A 277 -18.66 -26.02 -17.13
CA CYS A 277 -17.32 -25.63 -17.52
C CYS A 277 -17.16 -25.94 -19.02
N SER A 278 -16.96 -24.92 -19.84
CA SER A 278 -16.51 -25.12 -21.23
C SER A 278 -14.98 -25.05 -21.29
N ASN A 279 -14.39 -25.64 -22.33
CA ASN A 279 -12.93 -25.66 -22.59
C ASN A 279 -12.30 -24.26 -22.73
N ASN A 280 -13.07 -23.17 -22.63
CA ASN A 280 -12.61 -21.79 -22.69
C ASN A 280 -12.68 -21.07 -21.33
N GLY A 281 -12.87 -21.79 -20.22
CA GLY A 281 -12.86 -21.25 -18.85
C GLY A 281 -14.23 -20.90 -18.27
N CYS A 282 -14.25 -20.58 -16.98
CA CYS A 282 -15.45 -20.22 -16.21
C CYS A 282 -15.75 -18.72 -16.32
N THR A 283 -16.83 -18.36 -16.99
CA THR A 283 -17.39 -17.00 -16.97
C THR A 283 -18.31 -16.83 -15.77
N ASN A 284 -18.10 -15.76 -14.99
CA ASN A 284 -18.82 -15.33 -13.77
C ASN A 284 -18.36 -15.99 -12.45
N TRP A 285 -17.60 -15.22 -11.68
CA TRP A 285 -16.97 -15.62 -10.42
C TRP A 285 -17.90 -15.41 -9.22
N GLN A 286 -18.21 -16.51 -8.50
CA GLN A 286 -18.38 -16.53 -7.06
C GLN A 286 -17.82 -17.87 -6.55
N CYS A 287 -16.58 -17.85 -6.06
CA CYS A 287 -16.03 -18.99 -5.31
C CYS A 287 -16.27 -18.74 -3.83
N THR A 288 -17.28 -19.38 -3.26
CA THR A 288 -17.47 -19.44 -1.80
C THR A 288 -16.72 -20.64 -1.24
N VAL A 289 -15.83 -20.39 -0.28
CA VAL A 289 -15.17 -21.42 0.53
C VAL A 289 -16.23 -22.05 1.45
N LYS A 290 -16.29 -23.38 1.49
CA LYS A 290 -16.93 -24.10 2.60
C LYS A 290 -15.89 -24.39 3.66
#